data_AF-A0A7W0FTE1-F1
#
_entry.id   AF-A0A7W0FTE1-F1
#
_cell.length_a   1.000
_cell.length_b   1.000
_cell.length_c   1.000
_cell.angle_alpha   90.00
_cell.angle_beta   90.00
_cell.angle_gamma   90.00
#
_symmetry.space_group_name_H-M   'P 1'
#
loop_
_entity.id
_entity.type
_entity.pdbx_description
1 polymer ?
#
loop_
_entity_poly.entity_id
_entity_poly.type
_entity_poly.pdbx_seq_one_letter_code
_entity_poly.pdbx_strand_id
1 'polypeptide(L)'
;MTSNPEDKIISEFLESIGPWRDFVVIGGGFALFIYKLYLSDPKLRNLPVGTRDIDSLIPRKIPEVSKKNIQSYLREAGFNHVFKDLDDPATEAYVKDISGSEVEIEFLTDDSVRNNKNKNVLIAGVVAQPLSYLTLSLQTTLKFRTHSNIIGNVVTPGAWIFHKGLTFAKRKSSTLKLG
;
A
#
# COMPACT_ATOMS: atom_id res chain seq x y z
N MET A 1 -22.44 -2.46 -16.88
CA MET A 1 -21.66 -2.54 -15.63
C MET A 1 -20.89 -1.23 -15.53
N THR A 2 -21.27 -0.34 -14.61
CA THR A 2 -20.53 0.91 -14.41
C THR A 2 -19.15 0.58 -13.88
N SER A 3 -18.10 1.02 -14.58
CA SER A 3 -16.72 0.84 -14.15
C SER A 3 -16.54 1.49 -12.78
N ASN A 4 -16.26 0.69 -11.75
CA ASN A 4 -15.89 1.21 -10.44
C ASN A 4 -14.43 1.73 -10.55
N PRO A 5 -14.18 3.04 -10.37
CA PRO A 5 -12.83 3.60 -10.52
C PRO A 5 -11.80 2.92 -9.62
N GLU A 6 -12.19 2.55 -8.40
CA GLU A 6 -11.30 1.91 -7.44
C GLU A 6 -10.91 0.49 -7.89
N ASP A 7 -11.82 -0.30 -8.48
CA ASP A 7 -11.49 -1.61 -9.07
C ASP A 7 -10.45 -1.49 -10.18
N LYS A 8 -10.56 -0.46 -11.03
CA LYS A 8 -9.57 -0.20 -12.07
C LYS A 8 -8.23 0.23 -11.49
N ILE A 9 -8.23 1.11 -10.48
CA ILE A 9 -7.01 1.53 -9.77
C ILE A 9 -6.30 0.33 -9.14
N ILE A 10 -7.03 -0.52 -8.40
CA ILE A 10 -6.48 -1.70 -7.73
C ILE A 10 -5.93 -2.70 -8.75
N SER A 11 -6.69 -2.96 -9.82
CA SER A 11 -6.29 -3.87 -10.90
C SER A 11 -5.00 -3.39 -11.58
N GLU A 12 -4.99 -2.14 -12.01
CA GLU A 12 -3.86 -1.55 -12.72
C GLU A 12 -2.61 -1.48 -11.84
N PHE A 13 -2.76 -1.16 -10.55
CA PHE A 13 -1.66 -1.24 -9.59
C PHE A 13 -1.06 -2.65 -9.49
N LEU A 14 -1.89 -3.68 -9.28
CA LEU A 14 -1.43 -5.06 -9.13
C LEU A 14 -0.72 -5.59 -10.39
N GLU A 15 -1.20 -5.20 -11.57
CA GLU A 15 -0.51 -5.50 -12.85
C GLU A 15 0.82 -4.77 -12.97
N SER A 16 0.86 -3.50 -12.55
CA SER A 16 2.02 -2.61 -12.67
C SER A 16 3.19 -2.97 -11.77
N ILE A 17 3.00 -3.86 -10.79
CA ILE A 17 4.08 -4.43 -9.98
C ILE A 17 4.45 -5.86 -10.39
N GLY A 18 3.84 -6.38 -11.47
CA GLY A 18 4.19 -7.67 -12.06
C GLY A 18 4.06 -8.85 -11.07
N PRO A 19 5.03 -9.78 -11.05
CA PRO A 19 5.00 -10.94 -10.14
C PRO A 19 5.22 -10.57 -8.67
N TRP A 20 5.66 -9.34 -8.38
CA TRP A 20 5.88 -8.88 -7.00
C TRP A 20 4.57 -8.69 -6.22
N ARG A 21 3.41 -8.64 -6.89
CA ARG A 21 2.08 -8.59 -6.27
C ARG A 21 1.80 -9.72 -5.27
N ASP A 22 2.50 -10.85 -5.41
CA ASP A 22 2.37 -11.98 -4.48
C ASP A 22 2.99 -11.69 -3.10
N PHE A 23 3.85 -10.67 -2.99
CA PHE A 23 4.57 -10.29 -1.77
C PHE A 23 4.19 -8.90 -1.25
N VAL A 24 3.53 -8.08 -2.07
CA VAL A 24 3.00 -6.77 -1.68
C VAL A 24 1.59 -6.93 -1.12
N VAL A 25 1.33 -6.29 0.02
CA VAL A 25 0.05 -6.31 0.72
C VAL A 25 -0.53 -4.91 0.74
N ILE A 26 -1.76 -4.74 0.26
CA ILE A 26 -2.43 -3.44 0.29
C ILE A 26 -2.93 -3.15 1.71
N GLY A 27 -2.51 -2.01 2.24
CA GLY A 27 -2.92 -1.47 3.53
C GLY A 27 -3.79 -0.21 3.38
N GLY A 28 -3.71 0.68 4.37
CA GLY A 28 -4.22 2.04 4.21
C GLY A 28 -5.71 2.19 4.01
N GLY A 29 -6.11 3.29 3.38
CA GLY A 29 -7.52 3.50 3.01
C GLY A 29 -8.00 2.53 1.93
N PHE A 30 -7.12 2.13 0.99
CA PHE A 30 -7.45 1.19 -0.09
C PHE A 30 -7.87 -0.20 0.38
N ALA A 31 -7.39 -0.66 1.55
CA ALA A 31 -7.88 -1.89 2.15
C ALA A 31 -9.42 -1.88 2.33
N LEU A 32 -10.02 -0.73 2.70
CA LEU A 32 -11.48 -0.63 2.87
C LEU A 32 -12.23 -0.78 1.55
N PHE A 33 -11.69 -0.24 0.44
CA PHE A 33 -12.25 -0.43 -0.89
C PHE A 33 -12.19 -1.90 -1.31
N ILE A 34 -11.08 -2.57 -1.07
CA ILE A 34 -10.93 -4.02 -1.36
C ILE A 34 -11.94 -4.84 -0.55
N TYR A 35 -12.10 -4.57 0.74
CA TYR A 35 -13.09 -5.26 1.56
C TYR A 35 -14.49 -5.07 0.99
N LYS A 36 -14.82 -3.83 0.63
CA LYS A 36 -16.14 -3.49 0.11
C LYS A 36 -16.43 -4.16 -1.22
N LEU A 37 -15.49 -4.08 -2.16
CA LEU A 37 -15.66 -4.54 -3.54
C LEU A 37 -15.64 -6.06 -3.64
N TYR A 38 -14.74 -6.73 -2.91
CA TYR A 38 -14.44 -8.13 -3.17
C TYR A 38 -14.75 -9.09 -2.01
N LEU A 39 -14.86 -8.59 -0.78
CA LEU A 39 -14.97 -9.44 0.42
C LEU A 39 -16.27 -9.25 1.23
N SER A 40 -17.06 -8.21 0.95
CA SER A 40 -18.27 -7.87 1.71
C SER A 40 -19.56 -8.22 0.99
N ASP A 41 -20.67 -8.31 1.72
CA ASP A 41 -22.00 -8.41 1.11
C ASP A 41 -22.25 -7.18 0.20
N PRO A 42 -22.56 -7.39 -1.10
CA PRO A 42 -22.89 -6.31 -2.02
C PRO A 42 -23.98 -5.36 -1.53
N LYS A 43 -24.87 -5.82 -0.62
CA LYS A 43 -25.98 -5.03 -0.06
C LYS A 43 -25.55 -3.94 0.92
N LEU A 44 -24.32 -3.99 1.46
CA LEU A 44 -23.81 -2.93 2.34
C LEU A 44 -23.61 -1.63 1.52
N ARG A 45 -24.20 -0.51 1.95
CA ARG A 45 -24.22 0.74 1.16
C ARG A 45 -23.17 1.78 1.55
N ASN A 46 -22.41 1.55 2.61
CA ASN A 46 -21.44 2.53 3.09
C ASN A 46 -20.19 2.49 2.19
N LEU A 47 -19.96 3.57 1.45
CA LEU A 47 -18.72 3.74 0.68
C LEU A 47 -17.60 4.20 1.63
N PRO A 48 -16.40 3.62 1.55
CA PRO A 48 -15.23 4.17 2.22
C PRO A 48 -14.98 5.61 1.75
N VAL A 49 -14.43 6.45 2.63
CA VAL A 49 -13.98 7.79 2.25
C VAL A 49 -12.79 7.64 1.30
N GLY A 50 -12.83 8.37 0.17
CA GLY A 50 -11.79 8.37 -0.85
C GLY A 50 -10.40 8.68 -0.29
N THR A 51 -9.42 7.88 -0.70
CA THR A 51 -7.98 8.20 -0.60
C THR A 51 -7.37 7.99 -1.98
N ARG A 52 -6.31 8.74 -2.29
CA ARG A 52 -5.54 8.59 -3.53
C ARG A 52 -4.25 7.79 -3.32
N ASP A 53 -3.97 7.42 -2.08
CA ASP A 53 -2.69 6.85 -1.68
C ASP A 53 -2.85 5.35 -1.42
N ILE A 54 -2.11 4.54 -2.19
CA ILE A 54 -2.03 3.10 -2.02
C ILE A 54 -0.84 2.79 -1.11
N ASP A 55 -1.14 2.53 0.17
CA ASP A 55 -0.18 2.01 1.15
C ASP A 55 0.21 0.56 0.77
N SER A 56 1.38 0.40 0.13
CA SER A 56 1.89 -0.90 -0.34
C SER A 56 2.85 -1.49 0.68
N LEU A 57 2.35 -2.36 1.55
CA LEU A 57 3.16 -2.99 2.58
C LEU A 57 4.03 -4.08 1.96
N ILE A 58 5.33 -4.07 2.27
CA ILE A 58 6.31 -5.01 1.73
C ILE A 58 7.24 -5.54 2.84
N PRO A 59 7.43 -6.86 2.97
CA PRO A 59 8.41 -7.40 3.91
C PRO A 59 9.83 -6.96 3.56
N ARG A 60 10.67 -6.73 4.58
CA ARG A 60 12.10 -6.38 4.40
C ARG A 60 12.90 -7.40 3.60
N LYS A 61 12.46 -8.66 3.60
CA LYS A 61 13.07 -9.75 2.85
C LYS A 61 11.99 -10.45 2.04
N ILE A 62 12.16 -10.45 0.73
CA ILE A 62 11.31 -11.16 -0.21
C ILE A 62 12.20 -11.97 -1.16
N PRO A 63 11.71 -13.12 -1.67
CA PRO A 63 12.47 -13.90 -2.63
C PRO A 63 12.63 -13.14 -3.95
N GLU A 64 13.69 -13.45 -4.69
CA GLU A 64 13.85 -12.97 -6.05
C GLU A 64 12.92 -13.77 -6.98
N VAL A 65 11.85 -13.12 -7.45
CA VAL A 65 10.85 -13.75 -8.33
C VAL A 65 10.88 -13.23 -9.76
N SER A 66 11.71 -12.23 -10.04
CA SER A 66 11.90 -11.68 -11.37
C SER A 66 13.27 -11.00 -11.47
N LYS A 67 13.85 -11.01 -12.67
CA LYS A 67 15.04 -10.20 -13.01
C LYS A 67 14.74 -8.71 -12.98
N LYS A 68 13.48 -8.31 -13.23
CA LYS A 68 13.03 -6.92 -13.15
C LYS A 68 12.56 -6.63 -11.73
N ASN A 69 13.08 -5.55 -11.16
CA ASN A 69 12.68 -5.07 -9.83
C ASN A 69 11.33 -4.31 -9.90
N ILE A 70 10.72 -4.00 -8.75
CA ILE A 70 9.39 -3.36 -8.68
C ILE A 70 9.40 -2.00 -9.38
N GLN A 71 10.42 -1.19 -9.15
CA GLN A 71 10.57 0.13 -9.77
C GLN A 71 10.57 0.04 -11.31
N SER A 72 11.22 -0.98 -11.88
CA SER A 72 11.26 -1.19 -13.32
C SER A 72 9.88 -1.50 -13.88
N TYR A 73 9.11 -2.37 -13.22
CA TYR A 73 7.72 -2.64 -13.61
C TYR A 73 6.84 -1.39 -13.52
N LEU A 74 6.95 -0.61 -12.43
CA LEU A 74 6.18 0.63 -12.27
C LEU A 74 6.51 1.66 -13.36
N ARG A 75 7.80 1.86 -13.68
CA ARG A 75 8.22 2.76 -14.75
C ARG A 75 7.74 2.31 -16.12
N GLU A 76 7.83 1.01 -16.42
CA GLU A 76 7.32 0.44 -17.68
C GLU A 76 5.80 0.55 -17.78
N ALA A 77 5.09 0.50 -16.65
CA ALA A 77 3.66 0.75 -16.57
C ALA A 77 3.28 2.25 -16.62
N GLY A 78 4.25 3.15 -16.75
CA GLY A 78 4.04 4.59 -16.93
C GLY A 78 3.88 5.39 -15.63
N PHE A 79 4.32 4.87 -14.49
CA PHE A 79 4.38 5.65 -13.25
C PHE A 79 5.58 6.60 -13.26
N ASN A 80 5.34 7.84 -12.80
CA ASN A 80 6.37 8.82 -12.54
C ASN A 80 6.94 8.62 -11.13
N HIS A 81 8.27 8.64 -11.02
CA HIS A 81 8.95 8.51 -9.75
C HIS A 81 9.13 9.89 -9.09
N VAL A 82 8.71 10.04 -7.84
CA VAL A 82 8.75 11.31 -7.09
C VAL A 82 9.49 11.10 -5.77
N PHE A 83 10.45 11.98 -5.47
CA PHE A 83 11.10 12.06 -4.17
C PHE A 83 10.40 13.10 -3.30
N LYS A 84 10.12 12.75 -2.03
CA LYS A 84 9.36 13.60 -1.11
C LYS A 84 10.22 14.36 -0.11
N ASP A 85 11.46 13.94 0.09
CA ASP A 85 12.40 14.56 1.01
C ASP A 85 13.85 14.43 0.48
N LEU A 86 14.80 14.86 1.31
CA LEU A 86 16.23 14.82 1.04
C LEU A 86 16.95 13.76 1.90
N ASP A 87 16.20 12.80 2.49
CA ASP A 87 16.79 11.74 3.29
C ASP A 87 17.62 10.78 2.41
N ASP A 88 18.40 9.89 3.05
CA ASP A 88 19.18 8.88 2.34
C ASP A 88 18.99 7.48 2.96
N PRO A 89 18.15 6.60 2.36
CA PRO A 89 17.37 6.81 1.13
C PRO A 89 16.22 7.81 1.29
N ALA A 90 15.96 8.62 0.27
CA ALA A 90 14.85 9.58 0.26
C ALA A 90 13.51 8.85 0.27
N THR A 91 12.49 9.46 0.87
CA THR A 91 11.12 8.95 0.73
C THR A 91 10.67 9.07 -0.72
N GLU A 92 10.13 7.98 -1.26
CA GLU A 92 9.73 7.87 -2.65
C GLU A 92 8.24 7.57 -2.78
N ALA A 93 7.63 8.07 -3.85
CA ALA A 93 6.33 7.68 -4.31
C ALA A 93 6.31 7.48 -5.84
N TYR A 94 5.34 6.69 -6.30
CA TYR A 94 5.09 6.46 -7.72
C TYR A 94 3.71 6.98 -8.07
N VAL A 95 3.64 7.93 -9.00
CA VAL A 95 2.41 8.68 -9.32
C VAL A 95 1.98 8.40 -10.76
N LYS A 96 0.68 8.18 -10.95
CA LYS A 96 0.06 8.00 -12.28
C LYS A 96 -1.41 8.42 -12.26
N ASP A 97 -1.89 9.04 -13.32
CA ASP A 97 -3.35 9.18 -13.54
C ASP A 97 -3.94 7.84 -13.94
N ILE A 98 -4.88 7.35 -13.14
CA ILE A 98 -5.65 6.14 -13.41
C ILE A 98 -7.13 6.52 -13.37
N SER A 99 -7.77 6.54 -14.54
CA SER A 99 -9.19 6.85 -14.69
C SER A 99 -9.56 8.26 -14.21
N GLY A 100 -8.72 9.26 -14.50
CA GLY A 100 -8.96 10.66 -14.13
C GLY A 100 -8.72 10.94 -12.66
N SER A 101 -8.03 10.04 -11.96
CA SER A 101 -7.58 10.22 -10.58
C SER A 101 -6.07 10.02 -10.54
N GLU A 102 -5.35 11.04 -10.06
CA GLU A 102 -3.93 10.90 -9.72
C GLU A 102 -3.81 9.96 -8.52
N VAL A 103 -3.21 8.80 -8.76
CA VAL A 103 -2.96 7.75 -7.77
C VAL A 103 -1.50 7.83 -7.37
N GLU A 104 -1.27 7.81 -6.06
CA GLU A 104 0.06 7.75 -5.48
C GLU A 104 0.28 6.37 -4.83
N ILE A 105 1.43 5.77 -5.10
CA ILE A 105 1.85 4.51 -4.46
C ILE A 105 3.04 4.79 -3.57
N GLU A 106 2.91 4.44 -2.30
CA GLU A 106 3.99 4.44 -1.33
C GLU A 106 4.30 3.02 -0.88
N PHE A 107 5.57 2.70 -0.66
CA PHE A 107 5.98 1.44 -0.08
C PHE A 107 6.26 1.61 1.41
N LEU A 108 5.70 0.72 2.23
CA LEU A 108 5.86 0.73 3.68
C LEU A 108 6.37 -0.61 4.16
N THR A 109 7.21 -0.61 5.20
CA THR A 109 7.75 -1.84 5.80
C THR A 109 7.74 -1.76 7.33
N ASP A 110 7.95 -2.88 8.02
CA ASP A 110 7.95 -2.89 9.48
C ASP A 110 9.20 -2.22 10.09
N ASP A 111 9.11 -1.68 11.30
CA ASP A 111 10.19 -0.99 12.02
C ASP A 111 11.08 -1.91 12.88
N SER A 112 11.14 -3.22 12.59
CA SER A 112 11.78 -4.24 13.46
C SER A 112 13.29 -4.11 13.70
N VAL A 113 13.96 -3.13 13.09
CA VAL A 113 15.42 -2.96 13.22
C VAL A 113 15.76 -2.15 14.49
N ARG A 114 16.50 -2.78 15.41
CA ARG A 114 16.88 -2.22 16.72
C ARG A 114 17.64 -0.89 16.64
N ASN A 115 18.42 -0.66 15.58
CA ASN A 115 19.35 0.47 15.47
C ASN A 115 19.02 1.50 14.37
N ASN A 116 17.88 1.42 13.67
CA ASN A 116 17.52 2.41 12.63
C ASN A 116 16.03 2.36 12.29
N LYS A 117 15.16 2.47 13.30
CA LYS A 117 13.70 2.30 13.15
C LYS A 117 13.05 3.27 12.16
N ASN A 118 13.66 4.42 11.92
CA ASN A 118 13.10 5.47 11.06
C ASN A 118 13.80 5.56 9.71
N LYS A 119 14.81 4.73 9.43
CA LYS A 119 15.55 4.82 8.18
C LYS A 119 14.84 4.03 7.08
N ASN A 120 14.54 4.72 5.98
CA ASN A 120 14.05 4.16 4.74
C ASN A 120 14.95 3.02 4.23
N VAL A 121 14.34 2.01 3.61
CA VAL A 121 15.05 0.80 3.18
C VAL A 121 14.71 0.44 1.74
N LEU A 122 15.73 0.15 0.94
CA LEU A 122 15.57 -0.33 -0.43
C LEU A 122 15.18 -1.82 -0.43
N ILE A 123 14.02 -2.14 -1.01
CA ILE A 123 13.50 -3.51 -1.13
C ILE A 123 13.06 -3.71 -2.58
N ALA A 124 13.69 -4.65 -3.29
CA ALA A 124 13.39 -4.94 -4.70
C ALA A 124 13.25 -3.67 -5.58
N GLY A 125 14.18 -2.73 -5.41
CA GLY A 125 14.27 -1.52 -6.24
C GLY A 125 13.37 -0.36 -5.85
N VAL A 126 12.52 -0.49 -4.83
CA VAL A 126 11.70 0.61 -4.28
C VAL A 126 12.14 0.96 -2.87
N VAL A 127 12.08 2.24 -2.51
CA VAL A 127 12.31 2.66 -1.12
C VAL A 127 11.03 2.46 -0.31
N ALA A 128 11.13 1.69 0.77
CA ALA A 128 10.06 1.46 1.72
C ALA A 128 10.30 2.20 3.04
N GLN A 129 9.31 2.97 3.47
CA GLN A 129 9.34 3.71 4.73
C GLN A 129 8.98 2.78 5.90
N PRO A 130 9.80 2.72 6.97
CA PRO A 130 9.47 1.92 8.13
C PRO A 130 8.33 2.56 8.94
N LEU A 131 7.30 1.78 9.26
CA LEU A 131 6.20 2.22 10.11
C LEU A 131 5.96 1.24 11.26
N SER A 132 5.80 1.79 12.46
CA SER A 132 5.54 0.99 13.66
C SER A 132 4.27 0.16 13.52
N TYR A 133 4.33 -1.05 14.08
CA TYR A 133 3.20 -1.98 14.18
C TYR A 133 2.72 -2.58 12.84
N LEU A 134 3.51 -2.45 11.76
CA LEU A 134 3.20 -3.12 10.49
C LEU A 134 3.50 -4.62 10.46
N THR A 135 4.28 -5.16 11.41
CA THR A 135 4.59 -6.61 11.45
C THR A 135 3.31 -7.46 11.45
N LEU A 136 2.32 -7.10 12.26
CA LEU A 136 1.05 -7.83 12.30
C LEU A 136 0.31 -7.72 10.96
N SER A 137 0.24 -6.52 10.38
CA SER A 137 -0.38 -6.26 9.07
C SER A 137 0.25 -7.10 7.95
N LEU A 138 1.57 -7.26 7.96
CA LEU A 138 2.30 -8.09 6.99
C LEU A 138 2.08 -9.60 7.20
N GLN A 139 1.79 -10.04 8.43
CA GLN A 139 1.61 -11.45 8.78
C GLN A 139 0.15 -11.93 8.68
N THR A 140 -0.82 -11.01 8.72
CA THR A 140 -2.25 -11.34 8.76
C THR A 140 -2.97 -10.74 7.57
N THR A 141 -2.91 -11.47 6.46
CA THR A 141 -3.37 -11.03 5.14
C THR A 141 -4.51 -11.88 4.61
N LEU A 142 -5.26 -11.34 3.66
CA LEU A 142 -6.26 -12.03 2.87
C LEU A 142 -5.89 -11.91 1.39
N LYS A 143 -6.09 -13.00 0.64
CA LYS A 143 -6.11 -12.95 -0.82
C LYS A 143 -7.47 -12.47 -1.28
N PHE A 144 -7.47 -11.61 -2.29
CA PHE A 144 -8.68 -11.20 -2.99
C PHE A 144 -8.47 -11.31 -4.50
N ARG A 145 -9.58 -11.29 -5.23
CA ARG A 145 -9.60 -11.31 -6.69
C ARG A 145 -10.38 -10.10 -7.20
N THR A 146 -9.77 -9.30 -8.05
CA THR A 146 -10.44 -8.15 -8.69
C THR A 146 -11.52 -8.62 -9.68
N HIS A 147 -12.38 -7.72 -10.16
CA HIS A 147 -13.35 -8.09 -11.20
C HIS A 147 -12.69 -8.48 -12.53
N SER A 148 -11.48 -7.97 -12.77
CA SER A 148 -10.58 -8.34 -13.88
C SER A 148 -9.78 -9.62 -13.63
N ASN A 149 -10.10 -10.39 -12.58
CA ASN A 149 -9.48 -11.67 -12.21
C ASN A 149 -8.02 -11.62 -11.76
N ILE A 150 -7.49 -10.45 -11.43
CA ILE A 150 -6.13 -10.30 -10.87
C ILE A 150 -6.18 -10.64 -9.38
N ILE A 151 -5.19 -11.38 -8.90
CA ILE A 151 -5.07 -11.76 -7.50
C ILE A 151 -4.12 -10.79 -6.80
N GLY A 152 -4.53 -10.29 -5.64
CA GLY A 152 -3.71 -9.46 -4.77
C GLY A 152 -3.83 -9.87 -3.31
N ASN A 153 -2.99 -9.28 -2.47
CA ASN A 153 -3.06 -9.42 -1.02
C ASN A 153 -3.50 -8.11 -0.37
N VAL A 154 -4.33 -8.21 0.66
CA VAL A 154 -4.76 -7.08 1.50
C VAL A 154 -4.55 -7.46 2.97
N VAL A 155 -4.33 -6.49 3.83
CA VAL A 155 -4.35 -6.73 5.28
C VAL A 155 -5.71 -7.29 5.71
N THR A 156 -5.79 -8.07 6.78
CA THR A 156 -7.10 -8.50 7.32
C THR A 156 -7.84 -7.30 7.95
N PRO A 157 -9.19 -7.29 7.99
CA PRO A 157 -9.94 -6.26 8.70
C PRO A 157 -9.52 -6.10 10.17
N GLY A 158 -9.25 -7.21 10.87
CA GLY A 158 -8.79 -7.19 12.26
C GLY A 158 -7.44 -6.49 12.44
N ALA A 159 -6.45 -6.83 11.60
CA ALA A 159 -5.14 -6.18 11.65
C ALA A 159 -5.20 -4.71 11.24
N TRP A 160 -6.05 -4.38 10.27
CA TRP A 160 -6.30 -3.00 9.87
C TRP A 160 -6.87 -2.17 11.03
N ILE A 161 -7.93 -2.67 11.70
CA ILE A 161 -8.55 -2.00 12.86
C ILE A 161 -7.52 -1.84 13.98
N PHE A 162 -6.75 -2.88 14.27
CA PHE A 162 -5.71 -2.85 15.30
C PHE A 162 -4.66 -1.78 15.01
N HIS A 163 -4.11 -1.76 13.78
CA HIS A 163 -3.11 -0.78 13.38
C HIS A 163 -3.66 0.66 13.42
N LYS A 164 -4.90 0.89 12.96
CA LYS A 164 -5.56 2.19 13.08
C LYS A 164 -5.79 2.59 14.54
N GLY A 165 -6.20 1.66 15.40
CA GLY A 165 -6.35 1.90 16.84
C GLY A 165 -5.05 2.36 17.52
N LEU A 166 -3.93 1.72 17.21
CA LEU A 166 -2.62 2.08 17.75
C LEU A 166 -2.10 3.43 17.24
N THR A 167 -2.41 3.79 16.00
CA THR A 167 -1.93 5.03 15.37
C THR A 167 -2.85 6.23 15.63
N PHE A 168 -4.13 5.98 15.95
CA PHE A 168 -5.12 7.03 16.26
C PHE A 168 -4.69 7.89 17.46
N ALA A 169 -4.20 7.27 18.53
CA ALA A 169 -3.75 7.97 19.73
C ALA A 169 -2.53 8.86 19.48
N LYS A 170 -1.60 8.43 18.61
CA LYS A 170 -0.39 9.21 18.28
C LYS A 170 -0.72 10.52 17.56
N ARG A 171 -1.70 10.51 16.64
CA ARG A 171 -2.11 11.71 15.87
C ARG A 171 -2.74 12.81 16.73
N LYS A 172 -3.44 12.46 17.83
CA LYS A 172 -3.95 13.48 18.79
C LYS A 172 -2.84 14.18 19.58
N SER A 173 -1.73 13.50 19.85
CA SER A 173 -0.62 14.07 20.63
C SER A 173 0.22 15.09 19.85
N SER A 174 0.31 14.97 18.52
CA SER A 174 1.01 15.94 17.67
C SER A 174 0.23 17.24 17.47
N THR A 175 -1.11 17.20 17.53
CA THR A 175 -1.95 18.40 17.42
C THR A 175 -1.91 19.26 18.70
N LEU A 176 -1.63 18.66 19.86
CA LEU A 176 -1.55 19.36 21.15
C LEU A 176 -0.19 20.03 21.43
N LYS A 177 0.81 19.89 20.53
CA LYS A 177 2.14 20.52 20.67
C LYS A 177 2.30 21.83 19.91
N LEU A 178 1.22 22.38 19.35
CA LEU A 178 1.19 23.67 18.64
C LEU A 178 0.24 24.69 19.31
N GLY A 179 -0.01 24.54 20.62
CA GLY A 179 -0.75 25.49 21.44
C GLY A 179 0.16 26.22 22.41
#